data_AF-A0A381VXK4-F1
#
_entry.id   AF-A0A381VXK4-F1
#
_cell.length_a   1.000
_cell.length_b   1.000
_cell.length_c   1.000
_cell.angle_alpha   90.00
_cell.angle_beta   90.00
_cell.angle_gamma   90.00
#
_symmetry.space_group_name_H-M   'P 1'
#
loop_
_entity.id
_entity.type
_entity.pdbx_description
1 polymer ?
#
loop_
_entity_poly.entity_id
_entity_poly.type
_entity_poly.pdbx_seq_one_letter_code
_entity_poly.pdbx_strand_id
1 'polypeptide(L)'
;MKKLYDKFMDLNIKSARAKAERRGLSFNEENFIKKQEAVLPILFFYGLTMLLGFILPDVITLVPSWIFFVILFGLILRGVNHYFGWIRIEK
;
A
#
# COMPACT_ATOMS: atom_id res chain seq x y z
N MET A 1 -8.37 1.04 14.34
CA MET A 1 -7.49 1.05 13.16
C MET A 1 -7.79 2.18 12.18
N LYS A 2 -9.05 2.42 11.79
CA LYS A 2 -9.43 3.50 10.85
C LYS A 2 -8.85 4.89 11.22
N LYS A 3 -9.03 5.33 12.48
CA LYS A 3 -8.42 6.57 13.01
C LYS A 3 -6.89 6.67 12.87
N LEU A 4 -6.16 5.55 12.95
CA LEU A 4 -4.70 5.55 12.84
C LEU A 4 -4.27 5.64 11.37
N TYR A 5 -4.96 4.91 10.50
CA TYR A 5 -4.82 4.99 9.05
C TYR A 5 -5.11 6.40 8.54
N ASP A 6 -6.23 7.00 8.96
CA ASP A 6 -6.65 8.33 8.55
C ASP A 6 -5.62 9.39 8.99
N LYS A 7 -5.10 9.27 10.22
CA LYS A 7 -4.02 10.14 10.71
C LYS A 7 -2.73 9.96 9.92
N PHE A 8 -2.35 8.73 9.60
CA PHE A 8 -1.16 8.45 8.80
C PHE A 8 -1.28 9.04 7.39
N MET A 9 -2.45 8.87 6.78
CA MET A 9 -2.77 9.43 5.46
C MET A 9 -2.69 10.96 5.47
N ASP A 10 -3.30 11.62 6.45
CA ASP A 10 -3.25 13.08 6.63
C ASP A 10 -1.81 13.60 6.77
N LEU A 11 -0.98 12.93 7.57
CA LEU A 11 0.44 13.28 7.71
C LEU A 11 1.22 13.12 6.41
N ASN A 12 0.97 12.04 5.66
CA ASN A 12 1.61 11.83 4.36
C ASN A 12 1.18 12.87 3.32
N ILE A 13 -0.12 13.21 3.27
CA ILE A 13 -0.64 14.25 2.37
C ILE A 13 0.02 15.58 2.69
N LYS A 14 0.08 15.98 3.97
CA LYS A 14 0.75 17.21 4.41
C LYS A 14 2.21 17.26 3.99
N SER A 15 2.94 16.16 4.22
CA SER A 15 4.35 16.04 3.84
C SER A 15 4.54 16.11 2.32
N ALA A 16 3.70 15.40 1.54
CA ALA A 16 3.77 15.40 0.09
C ALA A 16 3.44 16.76 -0.52
N ARG A 17 2.40 17.44 0.01
CA ARG A 17 2.04 18.80 -0.37
C ARG A 17 3.18 19.78 -0.10
N ALA A 18 3.76 19.78 1.10
CA ALA A 18 4.90 20.63 1.45
C ALA A 18 6.14 20.32 0.59
N LYS A 19 6.33 19.07 0.16
CA LYS A 19 7.40 18.70 -0.78
C LYS A 19 7.15 19.20 -2.20
N ALA A 20 5.90 19.19 -2.67
CA ALA A 20 5.51 19.71 -3.98
C ALA A 20 5.65 21.24 -4.03
N GLU A 21 5.19 21.93 -2.99
CA GLU A 21 5.30 23.39 -2.83
C GLU A 21 6.76 23.86 -2.85
N ARG A 22 7.64 23.20 -2.07
CA ARG A 22 9.09 23.46 -2.11
C ARG A 22 9.73 23.27 -3.48
N ARG A 23 9.09 22.51 -4.37
CA ARG A 23 9.56 22.23 -5.73
C ARG A 23 8.84 23.06 -6.79
N GLY A 24 7.90 23.93 -6.40
CA GLY A 24 7.07 24.69 -7.33
C GLY A 24 6.16 23.81 -8.21
N LEU A 25 5.83 22.59 -7.77
CA LEU A 25 5.00 21.66 -8.53
C LEU A 25 3.55 21.71 -8.05
N SER A 26 2.60 21.55 -8.98
CA SER A 26 1.19 21.37 -8.64
C SER A 26 0.99 20.01 -7.94
N PHE A 27 0.21 20.02 -6.85
CA PHE A 27 -0.10 18.82 -6.08
C PHE A 27 -1.55 18.40 -6.32
N ASN A 28 -1.75 17.26 -6.97
CA ASN A 28 -3.07 16.63 -7.08
C ASN A 28 -3.26 15.64 -5.93
N GLU A 29 -3.98 16.10 -4.91
CA GLU A 29 -4.24 15.33 -3.69
C GLU A 29 -5.07 14.07 -3.94
N GLU A 30 -6.11 14.16 -4.76
CA GLU A 30 -6.99 13.03 -5.06
C GLU A 30 -6.21 11.88 -5.71
N ASN A 31 -5.37 12.19 -6.70
CA ASN A 31 -4.52 11.20 -7.35
C ASN A 31 -3.47 10.63 -6.39
N PHE A 32 -2.94 11.47 -5.49
CA PHE A 32 -2.02 11.01 -4.45
C PHE A 32 -2.68 10.03 -3.47
N ILE A 33 -3.91 10.33 -3.02
CA ILE A 33 -4.68 9.45 -2.14
C ILE A 33 -4.94 8.12 -2.84
N LYS A 34 -5.47 8.12 -4.07
CA LYS A 34 -5.72 6.89 -4.85
C LYS A 34 -4.46 6.03 -5.00
N LYS A 35 -3.33 6.66 -5.30
CA LYS A 35 -2.04 5.96 -5.39
C LYS A 35 -1.63 5.38 -4.04
N GLN A 36 -1.78 6.14 -2.96
CA GLN A 36 -1.39 5.68 -1.63
C GLN A 36 -2.27 4.52 -1.17
N GLU A 37 -3.58 4.58 -1.39
CA GLU A 37 -4.53 3.50 -1.12
C GLU A 37 -4.23 2.22 -1.91
N ALA A 38 -3.81 2.35 -3.17
CA ALA A 38 -3.42 1.21 -3.99
C ALA A 38 -2.13 0.55 -3.50
N VAL A 39 -1.17 1.37 -3.03
CA VAL A 39 0.17 0.90 -2.65
C VAL A 39 0.24 0.43 -1.19
N LEU A 40 -0.56 0.99 -0.29
CA LEU A 40 -0.48 0.70 1.14
C LEU A 40 -0.64 -0.79 1.48
N PRO A 41 -1.62 -1.52 0.92
CA PRO A 41 -1.79 -2.95 1.20
C PRO A 41 -0.57 -3.77 0.79
N ILE A 42 0.07 -3.40 -0.33
CA ILE A 42 1.27 -4.05 -0.85
C ILE A 42 2.44 -3.83 0.11
N LEU A 43 2.67 -2.58 0.52
CA LEU A 43 3.74 -2.24 1.46
C LEU A 43 3.52 -2.87 2.83
N PHE A 44 2.27 -2.90 3.32
CA PHE A 44 1.93 -3.52 4.58
C PHE A 44 2.19 -5.03 4.55
N PHE A 45 1.74 -5.71 3.48
CA PHE A 45 2.00 -7.14 3.31
C PHE A 45 3.50 -7.45 3.24
N TYR A 46 4.24 -6.68 2.45
CA TYR A 46 5.68 -6.84 2.32
C TYR A 46 6.41 -6.61 3.65
N GLY A 47 6.10 -5.53 4.35
CA GLY A 47 6.69 -5.21 5.65
C GLY A 47 6.35 -6.25 6.73
N LEU A 48 5.12 -6.75 6.75
CA LEU A 48 4.70 -7.82 7.66
C LEU A 48 5.46 -9.12 7.36
N THR A 49 5.62 -9.47 6.09
CA THR A 49 6.34 -10.69 5.68
C THR A 49 7.81 -10.62 6.08
N MET A 50 8.48 -9.48 5.86
CA MET A 50 9.86 -9.29 6.32
C MET A 50 9.97 -9.37 7.85
N LEU A 51 9.05 -8.73 8.57
CA LEU A 51 9.05 -8.71 10.03
C LEU A 51 8.84 -10.12 10.61
N LEU A 52 7.91 -10.89 10.02
CA LEU A 52 7.71 -12.29 10.39
C LEU A 52 8.91 -13.16 10.06
N GLY A 53 9.57 -12.93 8.92
CA GLY A 53 10.79 -13.66 8.57
C GLY A 53 11.96 -13.39 9.50
N PHE A 54 11.99 -12.19 10.10
CA PHE A 54 13.00 -11.82 11.08
C PHE A 54 12.71 -12.40 12.47
N ILE A 55 11.45 -12.35 12.94
CA ILE A 55 11.07 -12.74 14.30
C ILE A 55 10.80 -14.25 14.40
N LEU A 56 10.19 -14.84 13.37
CA LEU A 56 9.72 -16.23 13.33
C LEU A 56 10.17 -16.93 12.03
N PRO A 57 11.48 -17.08 11.79
CA PRO A 57 12.01 -17.67 10.56
C PRO A 57 11.47 -19.09 10.31
N ASP A 58 11.41 -19.92 11.35
CA ASP A 58 10.94 -21.31 11.24
C ASP A 58 9.48 -21.39 10.77
N VAL A 59 8.63 -20.47 11.24
CA VAL A 59 7.21 -20.42 10.84
C VAL A 59 7.06 -20.00 9.38
N ILE A 60 7.88 -19.07 8.90
CA ILE A 60 7.87 -18.67 7.49
C ILE A 60 8.29 -19.83 6.58
N THR A 61 9.25 -20.66 7.00
CA THR A 61 9.70 -21.80 6.18
C THR A 61 8.67 -22.91 6.03
N LEU A 62 7.68 -22.99 6.92
CA LEU A 62 6.55 -23.91 6.79
C LEU A 62 5.59 -23.54 5.65
N VAL A 63 5.58 -22.27 5.26
CA VAL A 63 4.72 -21.78 4.16
C VAL A 63 5.53 -21.79 2.86
N PRO A 64 5.09 -22.53 1.83
CA PRO A 64 5.73 -22.49 0.53
C PRO A 64 5.86 -21.06 0.00
N SER A 65 7.08 -20.69 -0.43
CA SER A 65 7.41 -19.31 -0.84
C SER A 65 6.50 -18.76 -1.93
N TRP A 66 6.03 -19.61 -2.84
CA TRP A 66 5.09 -19.25 -3.91
C TRP A 66 3.77 -18.65 -3.42
N ILE A 67 3.31 -18.99 -2.21
CA ILE A 67 2.07 -18.45 -1.63
C ILE A 67 2.22 -16.94 -1.39
N PHE A 68 3.38 -16.50 -0.89
CA PHE A 68 3.65 -15.07 -0.70
C PHE A 68 3.64 -14.32 -2.03
N PHE A 69 4.20 -14.93 -3.09
CA PHE A 69 4.17 -14.35 -4.44
C PHE A 69 2.75 -14.27 -5.01
N VAL A 70 1.91 -15.28 -4.80
CA VAL A 70 0.51 -15.26 -5.23
C VAL A 70 -0.29 -14.17 -4.51
N ILE A 71 -0.12 -14.04 -3.20
CA ILE A 71 -0.79 -12.97 -2.42
C ILE A 71 -0.30 -11.59 -2.89
N LEU A 72 1.01 -11.42 -3.05
CA LEU A 72 1.60 -10.18 -3.54
C LEU A 72 1.06 -9.82 -4.93
N PHE A 73 1.01 -10.79 -5.84
CA PHE A 73 0.47 -10.62 -7.17
C PHE A 73 -1.01 -10.21 -7.15
N GLY A 74 -1.83 -10.87 -6.32
CA GLY A 74 -3.23 -10.50 -6.11
C GLY A 74 -3.39 -9.07 -5.57
N LEU A 75 -2.55 -8.64 -4.63
CA LEU A 75 -2.56 -7.28 -4.10
C LEU A 75 -2.14 -6.25 -5.15
N ILE A 76 -1.16 -6.56 -6.00
CA ILE A 76 -0.76 -5.70 -7.12
C ILE A 76 -1.91 -5.55 -8.10
N LEU A 77 -2.55 -6.65 -8.51
CA LEU A 77 -3.70 -6.60 -9.41
C LEU A 77 -4.84 -5.76 -8.83
N ARG A 78 -5.14 -5.95 -7.53
CA ARG A 78 -6.12 -5.13 -6.82
C ARG A 78 -5.73 -3.65 -6.79
N GLY A 79 -4.46 -3.33 -6.52
CA GLY A 79 -3.96 -1.96 -6.47
C GLY A 79 -4.03 -1.27 -7.83
N VAL A 80 -3.59 -1.96 -8.89
CA VAL A 80 -3.72 -1.48 -10.28
C VAL A 80 -5.18 -1.25 -10.62
N ASN A 81 -6.05 -2.20 -10.28
CA ASN A 81 -7.48 -2.07 -10.51
C ASN A 81 -8.12 -0.90 -9.74
N HIS A 82 -7.73 -0.68 -8.48
CA HIS A 82 -8.19 0.46 -7.68
C HIS A 82 -7.72 1.79 -8.27
N TYR A 83 -6.50 1.84 -8.80
CA TYR A 83 -5.92 3.04 -9.37
C TYR A 83 -6.54 3.43 -10.72
N PHE A 84 -6.73 2.46 -11.62
CA PHE A 84 -7.27 2.70 -12.96
C PHE A 84 -8.80 2.55 -13.06
N GLY A 85 -9.44 1.88 -12.10
CA GLY A 85 -10.88 1.67 -12.05
C GLY A 85 -11.43 0.71 -13.12
N TRP A 86 -10.62 -0.21 -13.64
CA TRP A 86 -10.98 -1.09 -14.76
C TRP A 86 -12.11 -2.08 -14.46
N ILE A 87 -12.11 -2.67 -13.26
CA ILE A 87 -13.09 -3.65 -12.81
C ILE A 87 -13.80 -3.06 -11.59
N ARG A 88 -15.06 -2.67 -11.78
CA ARG A 88 -15.96 -2.38 -10.66
C ARG A 88 -16.46 -3.71 -10.12
N ILE A 89 -16.04 -4.08 -8.92
CA ILE A 89 -16.67 -5.18 -8.19
C ILE A 89 -18.01 -4.60 -7.71
N GLU A 90 -19.08 -4.87 -8.47
CA GLU A 90 -20.44 -4.65 -7.96
C GLU A 90 -20.64 -5.54 -6.73
N LYS A 91 -21.15 -4.91 -5.67
CA LYS A 91 -21.34 -5.53 -4.35
C LYS A 91 -22.60 -6.39 -4.32
#